data_AF-A0A7W5KC78-F1
#
_entry.id   AF-A0A7W5KC78-F1
#
_cell.length_a   1.000
_cell.length_b   1.000
_cell.length_c   1.000
_cell.angle_alpha   90.00
_cell.angle_beta   90.00
_cell.angle_gamma   90.00
#
_symmetry.space_group_name_H-M   'P 1'
#
loop_
_entity.id
_entity.type
_entity.pdbx_description
1 polymer ?
#
loop_
_entity_poly.entity_id
_entity_poly.type
_entity_poly.pdbx_seq_one_letter_code
_entity_poly.pdbx_strand_id
1 'polypeptide(L)'
;MLKKLVPGGINLPTLRKEPISTSLADARWADPTKDGFAPPAPKQPLTALQRTPAGGFILQPGYYSFHDQSYCLHAGTYGPGGGDGYLYAPPLGAAKDAVITIVRNSVQHPEIEQHDIQTLLWAIVARAKLEDLSTEHKAIAAQLLPPRQLAALNRSVMDMVSQGPIADNLPREIRQAMQAEADLRRMLVTPGTSFGELERVAVLAGAAPTGKGSSDVPSGRWSHHPDGYWVRYLPVSYSNTVVELWVPNDAPGAGHEFDPATHIAVPGNTARQRLIQSGRAYKTS
;
A
#
# COMPACT_ATOMS: atom_id res chain seq x y z
N MET A 1 19.20 38.70 -10.65
CA MET A 1 19.67 37.43 -10.04
C MET A 1 18.90 36.29 -10.69
N LEU A 2 19.60 35.43 -11.42
CA LEU A 2 19.02 34.46 -12.37
C LEU A 2 18.25 33.33 -11.66
N LYS A 3 17.04 33.04 -12.15
CA LYS A 3 16.34 31.76 -11.91
C LYS A 3 17.14 30.66 -12.62
N LYS A 4 17.70 29.71 -11.86
CA LYS A 4 18.22 28.46 -12.43
C LYS A 4 17.03 27.64 -12.96
N LEU A 5 16.87 27.61 -14.27
CA LEU A 5 16.17 26.54 -14.98
C LEU A 5 16.98 25.26 -14.80
N VAL A 6 16.38 24.23 -14.20
CA VAL A 6 16.88 22.85 -14.30
C VAL A 6 16.29 22.27 -15.58
N PRO A 7 17.07 21.91 -16.61
CA PRO A 7 16.54 21.30 -17.82
C PRO A 7 16.45 19.77 -17.65
N GLY A 8 15.31 19.17 -18.02
CA GLY A 8 15.22 17.72 -18.26
C GLY A 8 14.12 16.94 -17.54
N GLY A 9 13.14 17.59 -16.92
CA GLY A 9 11.93 16.91 -16.46
C GLY A 9 11.06 16.52 -17.66
N ILE A 10 11.08 15.26 -18.07
CA ILE A 10 10.04 14.74 -18.97
C ILE A 10 8.72 14.85 -18.19
N ASN A 11 7.92 15.87 -18.51
CA ASN A 11 6.51 15.90 -18.14
C ASN A 11 5.82 14.80 -18.94
N LEU A 12 5.70 13.62 -18.34
CA LEU A 12 4.74 12.62 -18.79
C LEU A 12 3.35 13.27 -18.74
N PRO A 13 2.53 13.18 -19.79
CA PRO A 13 1.21 13.77 -19.79
C PRO A 13 0.38 13.21 -18.63
N THR A 14 0.05 14.09 -17.67
CA THR A 14 -0.84 13.86 -16.53
C THR A 14 -2.29 13.75 -17.00
N LEU A 15 -2.62 12.77 -17.84
CA LEU A 15 -3.98 12.59 -18.32
C LEU A 15 -4.79 11.63 -17.44
N ARG A 16 -4.18 10.66 -16.76
CA ARG A 16 -4.89 9.72 -15.87
C ARG A 16 -4.47 9.92 -14.41
N LYS A 17 -5.41 10.31 -13.53
CA LYS A 17 -5.16 10.24 -12.07
C LYS A 17 -5.04 8.77 -11.68
N GLU A 18 -3.91 8.38 -11.09
CA GLU A 18 -3.71 7.01 -10.61
C GLU A 18 -4.61 6.70 -9.41
N PRO A 19 -5.17 5.47 -9.30
CA PRO A 19 -5.98 5.07 -8.16
C PRO A 19 -5.22 5.22 -6.85
N ILE A 20 -3.98 4.75 -6.83
CA ILE A 20 -2.99 5.00 -5.78
C ILE A 20 -1.73 5.54 -6.46
N SER A 21 -1.28 6.71 -6.01
CA SER A 21 -0.10 7.43 -6.54
C SER A 21 1.03 7.56 -5.52
N THR A 22 0.84 7.06 -4.30
CA THR A 22 1.89 7.07 -3.26
C THR A 22 3.17 6.42 -3.77
N SER A 23 4.29 7.11 -3.55
CA SER A 23 5.61 6.75 -4.05
C SER A 23 6.70 6.98 -3.00
N LEU A 24 7.93 6.57 -3.30
CA LEU A 24 9.10 6.85 -2.46
C LEU A 24 9.32 8.37 -2.23
N ALA A 25 8.97 9.22 -3.19
CA ALA A 25 9.09 10.67 -3.05
C ALA A 25 8.13 11.28 -2.01
N ASP A 26 7.10 10.52 -1.63
CA ASP A 26 6.13 10.91 -0.60
C ASP A 26 6.56 10.46 0.81
N ALA A 27 7.57 9.59 0.91
CA ALA A 27 8.14 9.13 2.19
C ALA A 27 9.14 10.12 2.78
N ARG A 28 8.62 11.27 3.20
CA ARG A 28 9.43 12.42 3.65
C ARG A 28 9.93 12.31 5.09
N TRP A 29 9.54 11.26 5.80
CA TRP A 29 9.75 11.10 7.24
C TRP A 29 10.84 10.10 7.59
N ALA A 30 11.61 9.61 6.61
CA ALA A 30 12.74 8.73 6.86
C ALA A 30 13.72 9.37 7.86
N ASP A 31 14.11 8.62 8.89
CA ASP A 31 15.04 9.07 9.92
C ASP A 31 16.30 8.20 9.93
N PRO A 32 17.33 8.55 9.14
CA PRO A 32 18.58 7.79 9.10
C PRO A 32 19.36 7.86 10.43
N THR A 33 19.07 8.82 11.31
CA THR A 33 19.75 8.92 12.62
C THR A 33 19.32 7.80 13.58
N LYS A 34 18.26 7.06 13.23
CA LYS A 34 17.75 5.90 13.96
C LYS A 34 18.12 4.58 13.29
N ASP A 35 18.98 4.57 12.28
CA ASP A 35 19.49 3.31 11.74
C ASP A 35 20.27 2.55 12.83
N GLY A 36 19.97 1.27 13.02
CA GLY A 36 20.55 0.46 14.11
C GLY A 36 20.02 0.78 15.51
N PHE A 37 19.10 1.74 15.66
CA PHE A 37 18.51 2.08 16.95
C PHE A 37 17.55 1.00 17.45
N ALA A 38 17.69 0.66 18.72
CA ALA A 38 16.73 -0.12 19.48
C ALA A 38 16.06 0.78 20.54
N PRO A 39 14.73 0.89 20.55
CA PRO A 39 14.02 1.61 21.59
C PRO A 39 14.40 1.12 23.00
N PRO A 40 14.61 2.03 23.98
CA PRO A 40 15.00 1.68 25.34
C PRO A 40 13.79 1.20 26.18
N ALA A 41 12.99 0.30 25.63
CA ALA A 41 11.80 -0.27 26.25
C ALA A 41 11.63 -1.73 25.80
N PRO A 42 11.01 -2.60 26.62
CA PRO A 42 10.68 -3.94 26.17
C PRO A 42 9.68 -3.87 25.01
N LYS A 43 9.94 -4.67 23.96
CA LYS A 43 9.04 -4.79 22.82
C LYS A 43 7.77 -5.53 23.25
N GLN A 44 6.61 -4.92 23.03
CA GLN A 44 5.29 -5.45 23.37
C GLN A 44 4.47 -5.73 22.11
N PRO A 45 3.49 -6.64 22.14
CA PRO A 45 2.56 -6.78 21.03
C PRO A 45 1.66 -5.54 20.93
N LEU A 46 1.49 -4.97 19.73
CA LEU A 46 0.60 -3.84 19.50
C LEU A 46 -0.86 -4.17 19.85
N THR A 47 -1.23 -5.44 19.76
CA THR A 47 -2.55 -5.96 20.14
C THR A 47 -2.84 -5.88 21.64
N ALA A 48 -1.86 -5.54 22.48
CA ALA A 48 -2.09 -5.21 23.88
C ALA A 48 -2.74 -3.82 24.06
N LEU A 49 -2.67 -2.95 23.06
CA LEU A 49 -3.30 -1.64 23.08
C LEU A 49 -4.82 -1.74 22.88
N GLN A 50 -5.53 -0.76 23.42
CA GLN A 50 -6.97 -0.64 23.20
C GLN A 50 -7.28 -0.43 21.71
N ARG A 51 -8.24 -1.19 21.17
CA ARG A 51 -8.75 -1.01 19.80
C ARG A 51 -9.73 0.16 19.72
N THR A 52 -9.77 0.83 18.58
CA THR A 52 -10.83 1.76 18.23
C THR A 52 -11.98 1.04 17.51
N PRO A 53 -13.17 1.65 17.40
CA PRO A 53 -14.24 1.12 16.54
C PRO A 53 -13.84 0.98 15.07
N ALA A 54 -12.93 1.84 14.61
CA ALA A 54 -12.36 1.81 13.25
C ALA A 54 -11.32 0.70 13.05
N GLY A 55 -10.95 -0.05 14.09
CA GLY A 55 -10.00 -1.14 14.00
C GLY A 55 -8.54 -0.73 14.18
N GLY A 56 -8.25 0.55 14.41
CA GLY A 56 -6.94 1.03 14.83
C GLY A 56 -6.64 0.76 16.32
N PHE A 57 -5.56 1.36 16.81
CA PHE A 57 -5.06 1.18 18.18
C PHE A 57 -4.86 2.53 18.86
N ILE A 58 -5.31 2.68 20.09
CA ILE A 58 -5.01 3.88 20.89
C ILE A 58 -3.56 3.81 21.35
N LEU A 59 -2.73 4.73 20.85
CA LEU A 59 -1.31 4.77 21.16
C LEU A 59 -1.07 5.09 22.63
N GLN A 60 -0.06 4.43 23.20
CA GLN A 60 0.50 4.74 24.50
C GLN A 60 2.02 4.79 24.37
N PRO A 61 2.75 5.49 25.26
CA PRO A 61 4.20 5.44 25.26
C PRO A 61 4.72 4.01 25.41
N GLY A 62 5.67 3.61 24.57
CA GLY A 62 6.19 2.25 24.55
C GLY A 62 6.84 1.84 23.23
N TYR A 63 7.24 0.57 23.15
CA TYR A 63 7.77 -0.05 21.94
C TYR A 63 6.91 -1.24 21.58
N TYR A 64 6.26 -1.19 20.43
CA TYR A 64 5.29 -2.18 19.99
C TYR A 64 5.71 -2.84 18.68
N SER A 65 5.23 -4.07 18.49
CA SER A 65 5.36 -4.83 17.25
C SER A 65 4.04 -5.50 16.89
N PHE A 66 3.73 -5.55 15.61
CA PHE A 66 2.53 -6.14 15.07
C PHE A 66 2.84 -6.90 13.79
N HIS A 67 2.51 -8.18 13.77
CA HIS A 67 2.53 -8.98 12.56
C HIS A 67 1.20 -8.78 11.85
N ASP A 68 1.17 -7.88 10.88
CA ASP A 68 -0.06 -7.45 10.24
C ASP A 68 -0.25 -8.11 8.87
N GLN A 69 -1.51 -8.21 8.46
CA GLN A 69 -1.83 -8.45 7.06
C GLN A 69 -1.52 -7.17 6.28
N SER A 70 -0.61 -7.27 5.33
CA SER A 70 -0.33 -6.20 4.37
C SER A 70 -0.89 -6.54 2.99
N TYR A 71 -1.02 -5.54 2.12
CA TYR A 71 -1.56 -5.73 0.77
C TYR A 71 -0.76 -4.96 -0.27
N CYS A 72 -0.49 -5.61 -1.40
CA CYS A 72 0.16 -5.00 -2.55
C CYS A 72 -0.76 -3.98 -3.23
N LEU A 73 -0.26 -2.76 -3.42
CA LEU A 73 -0.93 -1.69 -4.17
C LEU A 73 -0.25 -1.33 -5.49
N HIS A 74 0.66 -2.18 -5.99
CA HIS A 74 1.37 -1.94 -7.24
C HIS A 74 1.57 -3.24 -8.01
N ALA A 75 0.59 -3.56 -8.86
CA ALA A 75 0.63 -4.74 -9.71
C ALA A 75 1.80 -4.67 -10.71
N GLY A 76 2.32 -5.85 -11.09
CA GLY A 76 3.41 -5.98 -12.05
C GLY A 76 4.76 -5.55 -11.50
N THR A 77 4.93 -5.60 -10.18
CA THR A 77 6.21 -5.30 -9.51
C THR A 77 6.64 -6.44 -8.59
N TYR A 78 7.91 -6.42 -8.19
CA TYR A 78 8.50 -7.49 -7.40
C TYR A 78 8.02 -7.41 -5.95
N GLY A 79 7.80 -8.57 -5.33
CA GLY A 79 7.54 -8.63 -3.90
C GLY A 79 8.71 -8.04 -3.07
N PRO A 80 8.52 -7.86 -1.76
CA PRO A 80 9.61 -7.50 -0.86
C PRO A 80 10.79 -8.49 -0.97
N GLY A 81 12.00 -8.00 -0.75
CA GLY A 81 13.20 -8.83 -0.75
C GLY A 81 14.15 -8.40 0.35
N GLY A 82 15.06 -9.31 0.70
CA GLY A 82 16.05 -9.05 1.74
C GLY A 82 16.95 -7.86 1.40
N GLY A 83 17.14 -6.96 2.38
CA GLY A 83 18.06 -5.82 2.29
C GLY A 83 17.39 -4.48 1.98
N ASP A 84 16.23 -4.45 1.33
CA ASP A 84 15.54 -3.20 1.00
C ASP A 84 14.73 -2.67 2.19
N GLY A 85 15.00 -1.43 2.58
CA GLY A 85 14.23 -0.70 3.57
C GLY A 85 12.91 -0.16 3.02
N TYR A 86 11.93 -0.10 3.89
CA TYR A 86 10.60 0.45 3.61
C TYR A 86 10.33 1.64 4.50
N LEU A 87 9.76 2.69 3.91
CA LEU A 87 9.51 3.97 4.58
C LEU A 87 8.02 4.26 4.64
N TYR A 88 7.64 5.06 5.64
CA TYR A 88 6.26 5.53 5.76
C TYR A 88 5.97 6.59 4.70
N ALA A 89 4.90 6.37 3.94
CA ALA A 89 4.26 7.39 3.12
C ALA A 89 2.74 7.37 3.32
N PRO A 90 2.04 8.50 3.11
CA PRO A 90 0.61 8.58 3.27
C PRO A 90 -0.09 8.09 1.98
N PRO A 91 -1.32 7.57 2.07
CA PRO A 91 -2.12 7.24 0.89
C PRO A 91 -2.43 8.49 0.05
N LEU A 92 -2.11 8.42 -1.23
CA LEU A 92 -2.37 9.44 -2.25
C LEU A 92 -2.99 8.74 -3.47
N GLY A 93 -3.74 9.49 -4.28
CA GLY A 93 -4.39 8.97 -5.49
C GLY A 93 -5.90 9.14 -5.48
N ALA A 94 -6.52 8.88 -6.62
CA ALA A 94 -7.96 9.11 -6.83
C ALA A 94 -8.85 8.13 -6.05
N ALA A 95 -8.35 6.93 -5.75
CA ALA A 95 -9.08 5.87 -5.06
C ALA A 95 -8.60 5.64 -3.62
N LYS A 96 -7.74 6.53 -3.09
CA LYS A 96 -7.12 6.36 -1.76
C LYS A 96 -8.16 6.11 -0.66
N ASP A 97 -9.28 6.84 -0.67
CA ASP A 97 -10.28 6.76 0.39
C ASP A 97 -10.99 5.41 0.37
N ALA A 98 -11.25 4.86 -0.82
CA ALA A 98 -11.83 3.52 -0.97
C ALA A 98 -10.85 2.42 -0.52
N VAL A 99 -9.57 2.55 -0.87
CA VAL A 99 -8.53 1.62 -0.44
C VAL A 99 -8.37 1.63 1.08
N ILE A 100 -8.30 2.81 1.71
CA ILE A 100 -8.29 2.95 3.17
C ILE A 100 -9.55 2.29 3.77
N THR A 101 -10.71 2.58 3.20
CA THR A 101 -12.01 2.07 3.70
C THR A 101 -12.07 0.54 3.67
N ILE A 102 -11.64 -0.09 2.58
CA ILE A 102 -11.57 -1.56 2.46
C ILE A 102 -10.71 -2.15 3.56
N VAL A 103 -9.48 -1.66 3.69
CA VAL A 103 -8.50 -2.22 4.64
C VAL A 103 -8.94 -2.00 6.08
N ARG A 104 -9.48 -0.81 6.39
CA ARG A 104 -10.03 -0.48 7.70
C ARG A 104 -11.24 -1.37 8.05
N ASN A 105 -12.22 -1.46 7.16
CA ASN A 105 -13.44 -2.25 7.40
C ASN A 105 -13.15 -3.75 7.48
N SER A 106 -12.09 -4.24 6.82
CA SER A 106 -11.71 -5.66 6.91
C SER A 106 -11.46 -6.15 8.34
N VAL A 107 -11.11 -5.26 9.27
CA VAL A 107 -10.92 -5.61 10.69
C VAL A 107 -12.19 -6.16 11.32
N GLN A 108 -13.36 -5.62 10.93
CA GLN A 108 -14.67 -6.07 11.41
C GLN A 108 -15.25 -7.25 10.61
N HIS A 109 -14.54 -7.67 9.56
CA HIS A 109 -14.92 -8.77 8.67
C HIS A 109 -13.84 -9.85 8.63
N PRO A 110 -13.50 -10.49 9.77
CA PRO A 110 -12.45 -11.50 9.84
C PRO A 110 -12.76 -12.76 9.01
N GLU A 111 -14.02 -12.98 8.65
CA GLU A 111 -14.50 -14.04 7.75
C GLU A 111 -14.10 -13.84 6.28
N ILE A 112 -13.77 -12.61 5.88
CA ILE A 112 -13.28 -12.33 4.54
C ILE A 112 -11.80 -12.66 4.48
N GLU A 113 -11.44 -13.58 3.60
CA GLU A 113 -10.06 -14.04 3.46
C GLU A 113 -9.15 -12.94 2.91
N GLN A 114 -7.87 -12.98 3.28
CA GLN A 114 -6.91 -11.94 2.89
C GLN A 114 -6.78 -11.82 1.36
N HIS A 115 -6.84 -12.95 0.66
CA HIS A 115 -6.72 -12.99 -0.79
C HIS A 115 -7.90 -12.32 -1.53
N ASP A 116 -9.08 -12.26 -0.94
CA ASP A 116 -10.25 -11.60 -1.54
C ASP A 116 -10.14 -10.09 -1.41
N ILE A 117 -9.62 -9.63 -0.27
CA ILE A 117 -9.27 -8.21 -0.06
C ILE A 117 -8.18 -7.80 -1.03
N GLN A 118 -7.12 -8.62 -1.18
CA GLN A 118 -6.06 -8.35 -2.15
C GLN A 118 -6.60 -8.29 -3.58
N THR A 119 -7.54 -9.17 -3.94
CA THR A 119 -8.19 -9.18 -5.25
C THR A 119 -9.02 -7.91 -5.48
N LEU A 120 -9.78 -7.46 -4.48
CA LEU A 120 -10.53 -6.21 -4.56
C LEU A 120 -9.62 -4.99 -4.69
N LEU A 121 -8.50 -4.95 -3.97
CA LEU A 121 -7.51 -3.88 -4.08
C LEU A 121 -6.85 -3.87 -5.47
N TRP A 122 -6.52 -5.05 -6.01
CA TRP A 122 -6.02 -5.16 -7.39
C TRP A 122 -7.07 -4.76 -8.42
N ALA A 123 -8.35 -5.02 -8.20
CA ALA A 123 -9.42 -4.53 -9.06
C ALA A 123 -9.45 -3.00 -9.11
N ILE A 124 -9.26 -2.33 -7.98
CA ILE A 124 -9.19 -0.86 -7.91
C ILE A 124 -7.93 -0.33 -8.62
N VAL A 125 -6.75 -0.91 -8.36
CA VAL A 125 -5.48 -0.49 -8.97
C VAL A 125 -5.49 -0.72 -10.49
N ALA A 126 -6.00 -1.88 -10.93
CA ALA A 126 -6.18 -2.22 -12.34
C ALA A 126 -7.36 -1.48 -12.99
N ARG A 127 -8.15 -0.74 -12.21
CA ARG A 127 -9.32 0.01 -12.66
C ARG A 127 -10.34 -0.87 -13.38
N ALA A 128 -10.57 -2.07 -12.83
CA ALA A 128 -11.68 -2.92 -13.21
C ALA A 128 -12.99 -2.32 -12.68
N LYS A 129 -14.09 -2.52 -13.42
CA LYS A 129 -15.41 -2.17 -12.92
C LYS A 129 -15.80 -3.18 -11.86
N LEU A 130 -16.18 -2.72 -10.67
CA LEU A 130 -16.53 -3.63 -9.58
C LEU A 130 -17.81 -4.40 -9.88
N GLU A 131 -18.71 -3.85 -10.70
CA GLU A 131 -19.94 -4.52 -11.15
C GLU A 131 -19.71 -5.72 -12.09
N ASP A 132 -18.54 -5.78 -12.73
CA ASP A 132 -18.15 -6.85 -13.65
C ASP A 132 -17.41 -8.00 -12.94
N LEU A 133 -17.06 -7.84 -11.66
CA LEU A 133 -16.42 -8.89 -10.87
C LEU A 133 -17.37 -10.08 -10.62
N SER A 134 -16.80 -11.18 -10.14
CA SER A 134 -17.59 -12.35 -9.71
C SER A 134 -18.62 -11.96 -8.64
N THR A 135 -19.70 -12.75 -8.54
CA THR A 135 -20.77 -12.51 -7.55
C THR A 135 -20.22 -12.43 -6.12
N GLU A 136 -19.26 -13.28 -5.80
CA GLU A 136 -18.56 -13.30 -4.51
C GLU A 136 -17.79 -12.00 -4.25
N HIS A 137 -16.93 -11.58 -5.18
CA HIS A 137 -16.17 -10.33 -5.02
C HIS A 137 -17.06 -9.09 -4.99
N LYS A 138 -18.22 -9.10 -5.68
CA LYS A 138 -19.24 -8.05 -5.55
C LYS A 138 -19.86 -8.00 -4.17
N ALA A 139 -20.18 -9.15 -3.59
CA ALA A 139 -20.71 -9.24 -2.24
C ALA A 139 -19.68 -8.76 -1.20
N ILE A 140 -18.41 -9.13 -1.36
CA ILE A 140 -17.31 -8.65 -0.52
C ILE A 140 -17.14 -7.14 -0.65
N ALA A 141 -17.13 -6.60 -1.87
CA ALA A 141 -17.05 -5.16 -2.10
C ALA A 141 -18.23 -4.41 -1.45
N ALA A 142 -19.45 -4.97 -1.50
CA ALA A 142 -20.63 -4.39 -0.87
C ALA A 142 -20.60 -4.44 0.67
N GLN A 143 -19.89 -5.39 1.27
CA GLN A 143 -19.66 -5.44 2.71
C GLN A 143 -18.61 -4.41 3.15
N LEU A 144 -17.55 -4.25 2.36
CA LEU A 144 -16.39 -3.43 2.76
C LEU A 144 -16.48 -1.96 2.33
N LEU A 145 -17.28 -1.61 1.32
CA LEU A 145 -17.39 -0.25 0.81
C LEU A 145 -18.81 0.32 0.97
N PRO A 146 -18.94 1.60 1.36
CA PRO A 146 -20.22 2.28 1.31
C PRO A 146 -20.70 2.44 -0.15
N PRO A 147 -22.03 2.44 -0.41
CA PRO A 147 -22.59 2.53 -1.76
C PRO A 147 -22.08 3.72 -2.58
N ARG A 148 -21.81 4.86 -1.92
CA ARG A 148 -21.27 6.06 -2.58
C ARG A 148 -19.87 5.83 -3.14
N GLN A 149 -19.00 5.08 -2.44
CA GLN A 149 -17.66 4.77 -2.93
C GLN A 149 -17.71 3.75 -4.07
N LEU A 150 -18.58 2.73 -3.99
CA LEU A 150 -18.81 1.79 -5.11
C LEU A 150 -19.23 2.52 -6.39
N ALA A 151 -20.21 3.42 -6.29
CA ALA A 151 -20.68 4.21 -7.43
C ALA A 151 -19.59 5.14 -7.99
N ALA A 152 -18.77 5.75 -7.13
CA ALA A 152 -17.67 6.61 -7.53
C ALA A 152 -16.58 5.82 -8.29
N LEU A 153 -16.22 4.62 -7.83
CA LEU A 153 -15.24 3.76 -8.47
C LEU A 153 -15.70 3.34 -9.89
N ASN A 154 -16.95 2.89 -10.04
CA ASN A 154 -17.48 2.50 -11.36
C ASN A 154 -17.53 3.69 -12.34
N ARG A 155 -17.90 4.90 -11.87
CA ARG A 155 -17.90 6.10 -12.71
C ARG A 155 -16.49 6.49 -13.15
N SER A 156 -15.51 6.45 -12.23
CA SER A 156 -14.12 6.80 -12.55
C SER A 156 -13.52 5.91 -13.63
N VAL A 157 -13.94 4.64 -13.71
CA VAL A 157 -13.49 3.73 -14.78
C VAL A 157 -14.03 4.18 -16.14
N MET A 158 -15.28 4.63 -16.22
CA MET A 158 -15.90 5.09 -17.46
C MET A 158 -15.19 6.33 -18.03
N ASP A 159 -14.89 7.31 -17.19
CA ASP A 159 -14.22 8.56 -17.62
C ASP A 159 -12.80 8.30 -18.17
N MET A 160 -12.15 7.21 -17.74
CA MET A 160 -10.78 6.88 -18.16
C MET A 160 -10.72 6.19 -19.53
N VAL A 161 -11.69 5.34 -19.86
CA VAL A 161 -11.74 4.65 -21.17
C VAL A 161 -11.79 5.66 -22.32
N SER A 162 -12.26 6.88 -22.04
CA SER A 162 -12.34 8.01 -22.96
C SER A 162 -11.00 8.73 -23.22
N GLN A 163 -9.90 8.36 -22.55
CA GLN A 163 -8.64 9.09 -22.64
C GLN A 163 -7.62 8.41 -23.56
N GLY A 164 -7.03 9.21 -24.45
CA GLY A 164 -6.22 8.83 -25.62
C GLY A 164 -4.91 8.05 -25.37
N PRO A 165 -4.06 7.94 -26.41
CA PRO A 165 -3.03 6.90 -26.50
C PRO A 165 -1.92 7.05 -25.45
N ILE A 166 -1.34 5.89 -25.10
CA ILE A 166 -0.20 5.77 -24.20
C ILE A 166 1.07 6.21 -24.95
N ALA A 167 1.97 6.94 -24.30
CA ALA A 167 3.23 7.35 -24.91
C ALA A 167 4.13 6.13 -25.22
N ASP A 168 4.69 6.05 -26.43
CA ASP A 168 5.50 4.91 -26.88
C ASP A 168 6.86 4.80 -26.15
N ASN A 169 7.33 5.86 -25.50
CA ASN A 169 8.65 5.95 -24.85
C ASN A 169 8.62 5.79 -23.32
N LEU A 170 7.77 4.91 -22.80
CA LEU A 170 7.71 4.64 -21.36
C LEU A 170 8.89 3.75 -20.87
N PRO A 171 9.47 4.06 -19.70
CA PRO A 171 10.41 3.16 -19.01
C PRO A 171 9.85 1.74 -18.86
N ARG A 172 10.75 0.75 -18.83
CA ARG A 172 10.37 -0.68 -18.81
C ARG A 172 9.47 -1.01 -17.62
N GLU A 173 9.76 -0.45 -16.46
CA GLU A 173 9.04 -0.68 -15.21
C GLU A 173 7.60 -0.17 -15.31
N ILE A 174 7.42 1.05 -15.86
CA ILE A 174 6.10 1.63 -16.07
C ILE A 174 5.31 0.81 -17.09
N ARG A 175 5.93 0.41 -18.21
CA ARG A 175 5.27 -0.46 -19.20
C ARG A 175 4.84 -1.79 -18.61
N GLN A 176 5.69 -2.39 -17.78
CA GLN A 176 5.42 -3.65 -17.11
C GLN A 176 4.23 -3.54 -16.15
N ALA A 177 4.22 -2.51 -15.30
CA ALA A 177 3.09 -2.25 -14.40
C ALA A 177 1.78 -2.01 -15.17
N MET A 178 1.82 -1.21 -16.24
CA MET A 178 0.65 -0.95 -17.08
C MET A 178 0.12 -2.22 -17.78
N GLN A 179 1.01 -3.08 -18.26
CA GLN A 179 0.64 -4.36 -18.86
C GLN A 179 0.01 -5.27 -17.82
N ALA A 180 0.61 -5.38 -16.63
CA ALA A 180 0.07 -6.18 -15.53
C ALA A 180 -1.31 -5.67 -15.07
N GLU A 181 -1.52 -4.36 -14.97
CA GLU A 181 -2.83 -3.78 -14.69
C GLU A 181 -3.87 -4.13 -15.78
N ALA A 182 -3.48 -4.06 -17.06
CA ALA A 182 -4.38 -4.43 -18.15
C ALA A 182 -4.74 -5.93 -18.13
N ASP A 183 -3.76 -6.80 -17.85
CA ASP A 183 -3.95 -8.24 -17.74
C ASP A 183 -4.82 -8.60 -16.52
N LEU A 184 -4.53 -8.02 -15.35
CA LEU A 184 -5.35 -8.19 -14.16
C LEU A 184 -6.80 -7.79 -14.40
N ARG A 185 -7.04 -6.62 -14.99
CA ARG A 185 -8.40 -6.15 -15.29
C ARG A 185 -9.19 -7.14 -16.14
N ARG A 186 -8.55 -7.76 -17.14
CA ARG A 186 -9.15 -8.79 -17.98
C ARG A 186 -9.40 -10.07 -17.19
N MET A 187 -8.44 -10.51 -16.39
CA MET A 187 -8.52 -11.73 -15.60
C MET A 187 -9.60 -11.65 -14.50
N LEU A 188 -9.72 -10.50 -13.84
CA LEU A 188 -10.70 -10.25 -12.78
C LEU A 188 -12.17 -10.41 -13.20
N VAL A 189 -12.47 -10.24 -14.49
CA VAL A 189 -13.80 -10.43 -15.07
C VAL A 189 -13.93 -11.73 -15.85
N THR A 190 -12.84 -12.51 -15.95
CA THR A 190 -12.82 -13.80 -16.62
C THR A 190 -13.28 -14.89 -15.65
N PRO A 191 -14.40 -15.60 -15.92
CA PRO A 191 -14.89 -16.66 -15.05
C PRO A 191 -13.84 -17.76 -14.82
N GLY A 192 -13.72 -18.23 -13.59
CA GLY A 192 -12.82 -19.32 -13.22
C GLY A 192 -11.36 -18.93 -12.98
N THR A 193 -10.99 -17.65 -13.13
CA THR A 193 -9.66 -17.16 -12.75
C THR A 193 -9.43 -17.37 -11.25
N SER A 194 -8.36 -18.08 -10.91
CA SER A 194 -7.94 -18.32 -9.53
C SER A 194 -7.09 -17.17 -8.96
N PHE A 195 -7.02 -17.07 -7.63
CA PHE A 195 -6.14 -16.11 -6.97
C PHE A 195 -4.67 -16.27 -7.37
N GLY A 196 -4.17 -17.52 -7.44
CA GLY A 196 -2.78 -17.78 -7.83
C GLY A 196 -2.47 -17.41 -9.30
N GLU A 197 -3.48 -17.32 -10.17
CA GLU A 197 -3.32 -16.75 -11.51
C GLU A 197 -3.19 -15.24 -11.48
N LEU A 198 -4.03 -14.55 -10.69
CA LEU A 198 -3.93 -13.10 -10.48
C LEU A 198 -2.59 -12.73 -9.85
N GLU A 199 -2.18 -13.46 -8.81
CA GLU A 199 -0.95 -13.22 -8.06
C GLU A 199 0.30 -13.30 -8.96
N ARG A 200 0.36 -14.26 -9.88
CA ARG A 200 1.48 -14.40 -10.83
C ARG A 200 1.65 -13.20 -11.77
N VAL A 201 0.58 -12.47 -12.05
CA VAL A 201 0.62 -11.24 -12.86
C VAL A 201 0.90 -10.03 -11.97
N ALA A 202 0.30 -9.98 -10.79
CA ALA A 202 0.41 -8.85 -9.88
C ALA A 202 1.77 -8.77 -9.17
N VAL A 203 2.37 -9.91 -8.84
CA VAL A 203 3.57 -10.04 -8.01
C VAL A 203 4.65 -10.78 -8.78
N LEU A 204 5.69 -10.06 -9.19
CA LEU A 204 6.79 -10.66 -9.94
C LEU A 204 7.71 -11.44 -9.00
N ALA A 205 8.08 -12.64 -9.42
CA ALA A 205 9.09 -13.46 -8.76
C ALA A 205 10.50 -13.11 -9.26
N GLY A 206 11.51 -13.42 -8.44
CA GLY A 206 12.93 -13.30 -8.78
C GLY A 206 13.59 -12.04 -8.22
N ALA A 207 14.83 -11.81 -8.62
CA ALA A 207 15.62 -10.65 -8.20
C ALA A 207 15.07 -9.38 -8.86
N ALA A 208 14.62 -8.43 -8.03
CA ALA A 208 14.18 -7.13 -8.51
C ALA A 208 15.39 -6.33 -9.05
N PRO A 209 15.30 -5.76 -10.26
CA PRO A 209 16.28 -4.77 -10.68
C PRO A 209 16.16 -3.51 -9.81
N THR A 210 17.16 -2.62 -9.85
CA THR A 210 17.03 -1.29 -9.25
C THR A 210 16.12 -0.43 -10.12
N GLY A 211 14.93 -0.10 -9.62
CA GLY A 211 13.97 0.74 -10.33
C GLY A 211 14.44 2.20 -10.46
N LYS A 212 13.96 2.92 -11.46
CA LYS A 212 14.24 4.35 -11.61
C LYS A 212 13.71 5.13 -10.41
N GLY A 213 14.54 6.02 -9.86
CA GLY A 213 14.18 6.82 -8.68
C GLY A 213 14.32 6.06 -7.36
N SER A 214 14.90 4.86 -7.37
CA SER A 214 15.28 4.16 -6.15
C SER A 214 16.31 4.94 -5.33
N SER A 215 16.28 4.75 -4.02
CA SER A 215 17.25 5.25 -3.07
C SER A 215 17.78 4.09 -2.23
N ASP A 216 19.03 4.18 -1.80
CA ASP A 216 19.59 3.25 -0.83
C ASP A 216 18.95 3.51 0.55
N VAL A 217 18.08 2.59 0.96
CA VAL A 217 17.38 2.61 2.24
C VAL A 217 17.69 1.28 2.92
N PRO A 218 18.44 1.27 4.03
CA PRO A 218 18.70 0.07 4.81
C PRO A 218 17.42 -0.55 5.34
N SER A 219 17.39 -1.88 5.38
CA SER A 219 16.33 -2.63 6.03
C SER A 219 16.08 -2.14 7.47
N GLY A 220 14.81 -1.96 7.82
CA GLY A 220 14.40 -1.53 9.15
C GLY A 220 14.65 -0.06 9.49
N ARG A 221 14.94 0.81 8.50
CA ARG A 221 14.98 2.26 8.70
C ARG A 221 13.68 2.76 9.31
N TRP A 222 13.79 3.55 10.37
CA TRP A 222 12.65 4.18 11.01
C TRP A 222 12.17 5.40 10.22
N SER A 223 10.86 5.66 10.28
CA SER A 223 10.24 6.89 9.83
C SER A 223 9.64 7.63 11.02
N HIS A 224 9.94 8.91 11.20
CA HIS A 224 9.41 9.76 12.26
C HIS A 224 8.05 10.35 11.85
N HIS A 225 6.97 9.74 12.33
CA HIS A 225 5.61 10.12 12.02
C HIS A 225 5.30 11.56 12.51
N PRO A 226 4.45 12.33 11.80
CA PRO A 226 4.01 13.66 12.25
C PRO A 226 3.45 13.72 13.67
N ASP A 227 2.89 12.61 14.16
CA ASP A 227 2.34 12.52 15.52
C ASP A 227 3.42 12.19 16.58
N GLY A 228 4.70 12.29 16.23
CA GLY A 228 5.85 12.20 17.15
C GLY A 228 6.23 10.80 17.61
N TYR A 229 5.72 9.75 16.96
CA TYR A 229 6.21 8.39 17.12
C TYR A 229 7.07 7.97 15.93
N TRP A 230 7.86 6.91 16.08
CA TRP A 230 8.59 6.29 14.99
C TRP A 230 7.89 5.01 14.56
N VAL A 231 7.83 4.78 13.25
CA VAL A 231 7.31 3.56 12.65
C VAL A 231 8.34 2.97 11.70
N ARG A 232 8.47 1.64 11.68
CA ARG A 232 9.21 0.94 10.64
C ARG A 232 8.47 -0.29 10.16
N TYR A 233 8.80 -0.70 8.95
CA TYR A 233 8.19 -1.81 8.26
C TYR A 233 9.24 -2.85 7.94
N LEU A 234 8.95 -4.11 8.27
CA LEU A 234 9.80 -5.26 8.00
C LEU A 234 8.96 -6.28 7.22
N PRO A 235 8.78 -6.10 5.90
CA PRO A 235 7.96 -7.00 5.12
C PRO A 235 8.62 -8.38 4.99
N VAL A 236 7.88 -9.44 5.32
CA VAL A 236 8.28 -10.83 5.10
C VAL A 236 7.83 -11.29 3.71
N SER A 237 6.64 -10.87 3.33
CA SER A 237 6.04 -11.01 1.99
C SER A 237 5.20 -9.77 1.71
N TYR A 238 4.56 -9.69 0.55
CA TYR A 238 3.60 -8.60 0.31
C TYR A 238 2.33 -8.73 1.17
N SER A 239 2.03 -9.94 1.63
CA SER A 239 0.88 -10.28 2.46
C SER A 239 1.15 -10.20 3.97
N ASN A 240 2.42 -10.05 4.38
CA ASN A 240 2.80 -10.07 5.79
C ASN A 240 3.91 -9.05 6.05
N THR A 241 3.60 -8.05 6.87
CA THR A 241 4.59 -7.08 7.33
C THR A 241 4.66 -7.12 8.85
N VAL A 242 5.88 -7.11 9.39
CA VAL A 242 6.06 -6.77 10.80
C VAL A 242 6.19 -5.26 10.90
N VAL A 243 5.16 -4.62 11.46
CA VAL A 243 5.15 -3.20 11.78
C VAL A 243 5.69 -3.03 13.19
N GLU A 244 6.59 -2.09 13.38
CA GLU A 244 7.05 -1.71 14.72
C GLU A 244 6.83 -0.23 14.96
N LEU A 245 6.45 0.10 16.19
CA LEU A 245 6.15 1.46 16.64
C LEU A 245 6.94 1.77 17.90
N TRP A 246 7.63 2.91 17.91
CA TRP A 246 8.20 3.48 19.13
C TRP A 246 7.53 4.81 19.43
N VAL A 247 6.82 4.88 20.55
CA VAL A 247 6.08 6.05 21.01
C VAL A 247 6.80 6.61 22.23
N PRO A 248 7.50 7.75 22.14
CA PRO A 248 8.03 8.44 23.32
C PRO A 248 6.95 8.91 24.29
N ASN A 249 7.36 9.24 25.52
CA ASN A 249 6.46 9.74 26.56
C ASN A 249 5.78 11.08 26.21
N ASP A 250 6.45 11.90 25.40
CA ASP A 250 6.02 13.23 24.97
C ASP A 250 5.46 13.23 23.53
N ALA A 251 5.24 12.06 22.93
CA ALA A 251 4.68 11.95 21.59
C ALA A 251 3.27 12.57 21.53
N PRO A 252 3.01 13.56 20.66
CA PRO A 252 1.68 14.17 20.52
C PRO A 252 0.58 13.18 20.16
N GLY A 253 0.91 12.08 19.48
CA GLY A 253 -0.03 11.02 19.12
C GLY A 253 -0.40 10.08 20.27
N ALA A 254 0.22 10.18 21.44
CA ALA A 254 -0.18 9.37 22.60
C ALA A 254 -1.63 9.68 22.99
N GLY A 255 -2.44 8.64 23.18
CA GLY A 255 -3.89 8.74 23.41
C GLY A 255 -4.72 8.90 22.13
N HIS A 256 -4.09 9.05 20.96
CA HIS A 256 -4.76 9.09 19.66
C HIS A 256 -4.66 7.74 18.94
N GLU A 257 -5.51 7.58 17.93
CA GLU A 257 -5.55 6.36 17.12
C GLU A 257 -4.35 6.29 16.17
N PHE A 258 -3.61 5.18 16.24
CA PHE A 258 -2.83 4.66 15.14
C PHE A 258 -3.73 3.80 14.26
N ASP A 259 -3.96 4.25 13.03
CA ASP A 259 -4.69 3.49 12.01
C ASP A 259 -3.70 2.94 10.96
N PRO A 260 -3.41 1.63 10.96
CA PRO A 260 -2.56 1.03 9.93
C PRO A 260 -3.04 1.30 8.49
N ALA A 261 -4.35 1.44 8.25
CA ALA A 261 -4.88 1.65 6.92
C ALA A 261 -4.47 3.01 6.31
N THR A 262 -3.96 3.95 7.11
CA THR A 262 -3.38 5.21 6.63
C THR A 262 -1.86 5.16 6.42
N HIS A 263 -1.26 3.97 6.49
CA HIS A 263 0.16 3.74 6.29
C HIS A 263 0.43 2.90 5.05
N ILE A 264 1.20 3.46 4.12
CA ILE A 264 1.80 2.71 3.02
C ILE A 264 3.29 2.61 3.29
N ALA A 265 3.77 1.38 3.40
CA ALA A 265 5.18 1.06 3.39
C ALA A 265 5.66 1.12 1.93
N VAL A 266 6.45 2.14 1.59
CA VAL A 266 7.04 2.29 0.25
C VAL A 266 8.49 1.80 0.25
N PRO A 267 8.90 1.00 -0.76
CA PRO A 267 10.25 0.46 -0.82
C PRO A 267 11.27 1.53 -1.26
N GLY A 268 12.50 1.43 -0.73
CA GLY A 268 13.64 2.17 -1.25
C GLY A 268 13.96 1.81 -2.72
N ASN A 269 13.76 0.54 -3.11
CA ASN A 269 13.79 0.12 -4.50
C ASN A 269 12.40 0.22 -5.17
N THR A 270 12.25 1.15 -6.11
CA THR A 270 10.96 1.45 -6.76
C THR A 270 10.47 0.33 -7.70
N ALA A 271 11.29 -0.68 -7.99
CA ALA A 271 10.84 -1.89 -8.70
C ALA A 271 10.05 -2.86 -7.80
N ARG A 272 9.94 -2.58 -6.50
CA ARG A 272 9.22 -3.40 -5.54
C ARG A 272 7.83 -2.86 -5.21
N GLN A 273 7.03 -3.71 -4.60
CA GLN A 273 5.68 -3.40 -4.19
C GLN A 273 5.63 -2.40 -3.05
N ARG A 274 4.73 -1.42 -3.18
CA ARG A 274 4.23 -0.62 -2.05
C ARG A 274 3.12 -1.39 -1.33
N LEU A 275 3.16 -1.38 -0.01
CA LEU A 275 2.31 -2.22 0.83
C LEU A 275 1.46 -1.36 1.76
N ILE A 276 0.13 -1.45 1.63
CA ILE A 276 -0.76 -0.88 2.66
C ILE A 276 -0.87 -1.85 3.83
N GLN A 277 -0.88 -1.28 5.03
CA GLN A 277 -0.90 -2.00 6.29
C GLN A 277 -2.35 -2.12 6.80
N SER A 278 -2.64 -3.10 7.65
CA SER A 278 -4.00 -3.30 8.17
C SER A 278 -4.04 -3.51 9.67
N GLY A 279 -5.20 -3.30 10.27
CA GLY A 279 -5.43 -3.65 11.66
C GLY A 279 -5.55 -5.16 11.90
N ARG A 280 -5.50 -6.01 10.86
CA ARG A 280 -5.67 -7.47 11.00
C ARG A 280 -4.34 -8.13 11.30
N ALA A 281 -4.33 -9.02 12.29
CA ALA A 281 -3.16 -9.84 12.56
C ALA A 281 -2.98 -10.84 11.41
N TYR A 282 -1.74 -11.00 10.94
CA TYR A 282 -1.40 -12.06 10.02
C TYR A 282 -1.63 -13.42 10.68
N LYS A 283 -2.38 -14.29 10.02
CA LYS A 283 -2.59 -15.68 10.45
C LYS A 283 -1.78 -16.56 9.51
N THR A 284 -0.86 -17.33 10.06
CA THR A 284 -0.23 -18.41 9.30
C THR A 284 -1.30 -19.47 9.07
N SER A 285 -1.81 -19.58 7.84
CA SER A 285 -2.66 -20.67 7.38
C SER A 285 -1.90 -21.98 7.37
#